data_AF-A0A2D5E578-F1
#
_entry.id   AF-A0A2D5E578-F1
#
_cell.length_a   1.000
_cell.length_b   1.000
_cell.length_c   1.000
_cell.angle_alpha   90.00
_cell.angle_beta   90.00
_cell.angle_gamma   90.00
#
_symmetry.space_group_name_H-M   'P 1'
#
loop_
_entity.id
_entity.type
_entity.pdbx_description
1 polymer ?
#
loop_
_entity_poly.entity_id
_entity_poly.type
_entity_poly.pdbx_seq_one_letter_code
_entity_poly.pdbx_strand_id
1 'polypeptide(L)'
;MAAFLASGHRMNPPSSSANQAHTLRSSNDSAPFAWVPFLLGLVLPGLGHAWIGEKGRGLRIAIGFVVLWFGGLLIGGIDSVSLQTPAYATQDARPARRLWFLPQAGAGPIAFATAIFGDVVRPDGEDDLITITMPDKRPGKISDSTSMGHALDFGTLFCALAGLMNIAIALDAGRRNPDDRRRSSR
;
A
#
# COMPACT_ATOMS: atom_id res chain seq x y z
N MET A 1 74.26 25.31 -51.44
CA MET A 1 72.97 25.30 -50.73
C MET A 1 72.56 23.84 -50.53
N ALA A 2 73.12 23.07 -49.62
CA ALA A 2 73.18 23.19 -48.16
C ALA A 2 71.79 23.13 -47.49
N ALA A 3 71.61 22.02 -46.76
CA ALA A 3 70.83 21.79 -45.53
C ALA A 3 69.31 21.49 -45.63
N PHE A 4 68.83 20.29 -45.23
CA PHE A 4 68.74 19.69 -43.86
C PHE A 4 67.41 20.12 -43.19
N LEU A 5 66.36 19.29 -43.19
CA LEU A 5 66.00 18.25 -42.20
C LEU A 5 65.21 18.77 -40.98
N ALA A 6 64.38 17.86 -40.45
CA ALA A 6 63.72 17.88 -39.13
C ALA A 6 62.53 18.84 -39.02
N SER A 7 61.50 18.62 -38.20
CA SER A 7 61.06 17.54 -37.31
C SER A 7 59.78 18.10 -36.68
N GLY A 8 58.73 17.30 -36.55
CA GLY A 8 57.53 17.79 -35.89
C GLY A 8 56.35 16.82 -35.87
N HIS A 9 56.62 15.55 -35.62
CA HIS A 9 55.59 14.55 -35.31
C HIS A 9 54.87 14.95 -34.01
N ARG A 10 53.78 15.71 -34.08
CA ARG A 10 52.85 15.86 -32.95
C ARG A 10 51.94 14.64 -32.92
N MET A 11 52.26 13.69 -32.04
CA MET A 11 51.28 12.73 -31.53
C MET A 11 50.20 13.51 -30.79
N ASN A 12 48.97 13.47 -31.28
CA ASN A 12 47.81 13.76 -30.44
C ASN A 12 47.65 12.58 -29.48
N PRO A 13 47.65 12.76 -28.14
CA PRO A 13 47.30 11.67 -27.25
C PRO A 13 45.83 11.29 -27.49
N PRO A 14 45.50 9.99 -27.57
CA PRO A 14 44.14 9.54 -27.73
C PRO A 14 43.32 9.88 -26.48
N SER A 15 42.23 10.62 -26.70
CA SER A 15 40.94 10.53 -26.00
C SER A 15 40.91 9.63 -24.73
N SER A 16 41.46 10.10 -23.62
CA SER A 16 41.41 9.36 -22.33
C SER A 16 40.54 10.05 -21.27
N SER A 17 39.76 11.06 -21.67
CA SER A 17 38.88 11.81 -20.76
C SER A 17 37.41 11.42 -20.89
N ALA A 18 36.99 10.92 -22.07
CA ALA A 18 35.60 10.52 -22.30
C ALA A 18 35.25 9.14 -21.70
N ASN A 19 36.21 8.21 -21.62
CA ASN A 19 36.01 6.88 -21.05
C ASN A 19 36.05 6.85 -19.51
N GLN A 20 36.61 7.88 -18.86
CA GLN A 20 36.64 7.98 -17.39
C GLN A 20 35.31 8.49 -16.81
N ALA A 21 34.55 9.31 -17.56
CA ALA A 21 33.23 9.77 -17.14
C ALA A 21 32.17 8.65 -17.13
N HIS A 22 32.37 7.59 -17.92
CA HIS A 22 31.43 6.47 -18.04
C HIS A 22 31.75 5.30 -17.11
N THR A 23 32.98 5.20 -16.60
CA THR A 23 33.44 4.11 -15.72
C THR A 23 33.26 4.39 -14.22
N LEU A 24 33.06 5.65 -13.82
CA LEU A 24 32.75 6.02 -12.42
C LEU A 24 31.26 5.94 -12.05
N ARG A 25 30.37 5.66 -13.01
CA ARG A 25 28.92 5.54 -12.77
C ARG A 25 28.44 4.07 -12.69
N SER A 26 29.38 3.14 -12.55
CA SER A 26 29.14 1.70 -12.50
C SER A 26 29.67 1.06 -11.20
N SER A 27 29.83 1.84 -10.13
CA SER A 27 29.86 1.25 -8.79
C SER A 27 28.43 1.02 -8.35
N ASN A 28 28.19 -0.25 -8.04
CA ASN A 28 26.92 -0.87 -7.73
C ASN A 28 26.40 -0.43 -6.35
N ASP A 29 26.36 0.87 -6.07
CA ASP A 29 25.75 1.43 -4.87
C ASP A 29 24.24 1.37 -5.04
N SER A 30 23.72 0.16 -4.88
CA SER A 30 22.30 -0.05 -4.59
C SER A 30 22.04 0.77 -3.32
N ALA A 31 21.45 1.96 -3.48
CA ALA A 31 21.08 2.78 -2.35
C ALA A 31 20.35 1.89 -1.33
N PRO A 32 20.78 1.85 -0.07
CA PRO A 32 20.21 0.94 0.91
C PRO A 32 18.71 1.20 1.01
N PHE A 33 17.91 0.12 1.11
CA PHE A 33 16.47 0.25 1.25
C PHE A 33 16.16 1.10 2.49
N ALA A 34 15.40 2.17 2.28
CA ALA A 34 15.05 3.11 3.33
C ALA A 34 13.89 2.54 4.16
N TRP A 35 14.23 1.74 5.17
CA TRP A 35 13.25 1.10 6.06
C TRP A 35 12.36 2.10 6.81
N VAL A 36 12.90 3.27 7.16
CA VAL A 36 12.15 4.31 7.88
C VAL A 36 10.97 4.85 7.06
N PRO A 37 11.15 5.41 5.85
CA PRO A 37 10.01 5.89 5.06
C PRO A 37 9.05 4.77 4.64
N PHE A 38 9.54 3.53 4.49
CA PHE A 38 8.68 2.36 4.29
C PHE A 38 7.74 2.14 5.48
N LEU A 39 8.27 2.03 6.71
CA LEU A 39 7.46 1.81 7.91
C LEU A 39 6.52 2.99 8.18
N LEU A 40 6.97 4.23 7.96
CA LEU A 40 6.10 5.40 8.06
C LEU A 40 4.96 5.34 7.03
N GLY A 41 5.25 4.95 5.79
CA GLY A 41 4.23 4.75 4.76
C GLY A 41 3.25 3.63 5.09
N LEU A 42 3.70 2.55 5.75
CA LEU A 42 2.84 1.45 6.17
C LEU A 42 1.87 1.86 7.29
N VAL A 43 2.32 2.73 8.22
CA VAL A 43 1.49 3.23 9.32
C VAL A 43 0.44 4.23 8.82
N LEU A 44 0.85 5.16 7.96
CA LEU A 44 -0.06 6.16 7.39
C LEU A 44 0.24 6.40 5.90
N PRO A 45 -0.79 6.29 5.03
CA PRO A 45 -0.63 6.51 3.60
C PRO A 45 -0.11 7.92 3.32
N GLY A 46 0.99 7.99 2.58
CA GLY A 46 1.65 9.25 2.19
C GLY A 46 2.65 9.81 3.21
N LEU A 47 2.74 9.24 4.42
CA LEU A 47 3.66 9.70 5.47
C LEU A 47 5.14 9.45 5.11
N GLY A 48 5.44 8.33 4.46
CA GLY A 48 6.78 8.03 3.94
C GLY A 48 7.30 9.09 2.96
N HIS A 49 6.45 9.57 2.05
CA HIS A 49 6.80 10.64 1.12
C HIS A 49 6.86 12.02 1.78
N ALA A 50 6.01 12.27 2.78
CA ALA A 50 6.10 13.49 3.57
C ALA A 50 7.45 13.58 4.33
N TRP A 51 7.94 12.46 4.85
CA TRP A 51 9.24 12.36 5.53
C TRP A 51 10.43 12.61 4.59
N ILE A 52 10.35 12.15 3.34
CA ILE A 52 11.35 12.42 2.28
C ILE A 52 11.29 13.89 1.80
N GLY A 53 10.30 14.68 2.25
CA GLY A 53 10.12 16.09 1.87
C GLY A 53 9.23 16.31 0.64
N GLU A 54 8.63 15.25 0.09
CA GLU A 54 7.67 15.31 -1.02
C GLU A 54 6.23 15.49 -0.53
N LYS A 55 5.99 16.53 0.28
CA LYS A 55 4.69 16.80 0.93
C LYS A 55 3.52 16.84 -0.07
N GLY A 56 3.73 17.43 -1.26
CA GLY A 56 2.70 17.52 -2.29
C GLY A 56 2.30 16.17 -2.90
N ARG A 57 3.22 15.19 -2.95
CA ARG A 57 2.92 13.83 -3.40
C ARG A 57 2.26 13.02 -2.29
N GLY A 58 2.81 13.10 -1.08
CA GLY A 58 2.22 12.48 0.11
C GLY A 58 0.76 12.89 0.32
N LEU A 59 0.43 14.16 0.09
CA LEU A 59 -0.95 14.66 0.23
C LEU A 59 -1.91 14.07 -0.80
N ARG A 60 -1.55 14.00 -2.09
CA ARG A 60 -2.43 13.44 -3.13
C ARG A 60 -2.73 11.96 -2.88
N ILE A 61 -1.71 11.25 -2.40
CA ILE A 61 -1.81 9.86 -1.97
C ILE A 61 -2.78 9.72 -0.80
N ALA A 62 -2.62 10.55 0.24
CA ALA A 62 -3.47 10.53 1.40
C ALA A 62 -4.94 10.82 1.03
N ILE A 63 -5.18 11.79 0.14
CA ILE A 63 -6.52 12.09 -0.38
C ILE A 63 -7.10 10.89 -1.12
N GLY A 64 -6.35 10.29 -2.05
CA GLY A 64 -6.80 9.10 -2.77
C GLY A 64 -7.15 7.96 -1.82
N PHE A 65 -6.30 7.72 -0.83
CA PHE A 65 -6.55 6.71 0.19
C PHE A 65 -7.82 7.00 1.00
N VAL A 66 -8.00 8.24 1.48
CA VAL A 66 -9.19 8.64 2.24
C VAL A 66 -10.46 8.42 1.40
N VAL A 67 -10.46 8.84 0.13
CA VAL A 67 -11.62 8.65 -0.74
C VAL A 67 -11.94 7.18 -0.96
N LEU A 68 -10.94 6.34 -1.24
CA LEU A 68 -11.16 4.89 -1.41
C LEU A 68 -11.61 4.22 -0.11
N TRP A 69 -10.96 4.53 1.02
CA TRP A 69 -11.24 3.91 2.30
C TRP A 69 -12.62 4.30 2.84
N PHE A 70 -12.89 5.60 2.97
CA PHE A 70 -14.18 6.06 3.45
C PHE A 70 -15.30 5.87 2.42
N GLY A 71 -15.00 5.93 1.12
CA GLY A 71 -15.95 5.56 0.08
C GLY A 71 -16.38 4.10 0.17
N GLY A 72 -15.43 3.19 0.43
CA GLY A 72 -15.72 1.78 0.69
C GLY A 72 -16.62 1.57 1.91
N LEU A 73 -16.30 2.25 3.02
CA LEU A 73 -17.11 2.21 4.25
C LEU A 73 -18.50 2.82 4.06
N LEU A 74 -18.63 3.88 3.26
CA LEU A 74 -19.93 4.51 2.97
C LEU A 74 -20.82 3.61 2.10
N ILE A 75 -20.23 2.91 1.12
CA ILE A 75 -20.97 2.04 0.19
C ILE A 75 -21.36 0.73 0.86
N GLY A 76 -20.40 0.01 1.46
CA GLY A 76 -20.64 -1.32 2.01
C GLY A 76 -20.94 -1.35 3.50
N GLY A 77 -20.84 -0.21 4.19
CA GLY A 77 -20.96 -0.13 5.65
C GLY A 77 -19.69 -0.61 6.37
N ILE A 78 -19.76 -0.64 7.71
CA ILE A 78 -18.65 -1.04 8.58
C ILE A 78 -18.27 -2.52 8.37
N ASP A 79 -19.22 -3.37 7.96
CA ASP A 79 -19.01 -4.82 7.69
C ASP A 79 -18.11 -5.11 6.47
N SER A 80 -17.82 -4.08 5.67
CA SER A 80 -16.84 -4.16 4.58
C SER A 80 -15.45 -4.55 5.09
N VAL A 81 -15.16 -4.26 6.36
CA VAL A 81 -13.88 -4.54 7.02
C VAL A 81 -14.14 -5.34 8.28
N SER A 82 -13.97 -6.67 8.20
CA SER A 82 -14.10 -7.56 9.34
C SER A 82 -12.99 -8.61 9.37
N LEU A 83 -12.47 -8.87 10.56
CA LEU A 83 -11.46 -9.89 10.83
C LEU A 83 -12.05 -11.29 10.88
N GLN A 84 -13.36 -11.41 11.13
CA GLN A 84 -14.03 -12.66 11.42
C GLN A 84 -14.93 -13.07 10.25
N THR A 85 -14.96 -14.38 9.97
CA THR A 85 -15.95 -14.93 9.05
C THR A 85 -17.32 -14.89 9.72
N PRO A 86 -18.37 -14.35 9.06
CA PRO A 86 -19.70 -14.28 9.64
C PRO A 86 -20.26 -15.68 9.93
N ALA A 87 -20.99 -15.83 11.05
CA ALA A 87 -21.54 -17.11 11.50
C ALA A 87 -22.52 -17.75 10.50
N TYR A 88 -23.09 -16.98 9.58
CA TYR A 88 -24.00 -17.48 8.55
C TYR A 88 -23.28 -18.13 7.35
N ALA A 89 -21.95 -17.99 7.22
CA ALA A 89 -21.21 -18.50 6.06
C ALA A 89 -21.10 -20.04 6.05
N THR A 90 -21.19 -20.70 7.21
CA THR A 90 -21.30 -22.18 7.31
C THR A 90 -21.88 -22.52 8.68
N GLN A 91 -22.90 -23.39 8.74
CA GLN A 91 -23.55 -23.82 9.99
C GLN A 91 -22.59 -24.57 10.94
N ASP A 92 -21.43 -25.01 10.41
CA ASP A 92 -20.32 -25.65 11.12
C ASP A 92 -19.04 -24.78 11.18
N ALA A 93 -19.12 -23.48 10.82
CA ALA A 93 -17.95 -22.61 10.80
C ALA A 93 -17.42 -22.36 12.21
N ARG A 94 -16.23 -22.91 12.52
CA ARG A 94 -15.39 -22.38 13.60
C ARG A 94 -15.10 -20.90 13.31
N PRO A 95 -14.96 -20.04 14.33
CA PRO A 95 -14.52 -18.66 14.13
C PRO A 95 -13.17 -18.68 13.41
N ALA A 96 -13.22 -18.32 12.13
CA ALA A 96 -12.08 -18.31 11.23
C ALA A 96 -11.80 -16.88 10.79
N ARG A 97 -10.53 -16.58 10.50
CA ARG A 97 -10.15 -15.27 10.00
C ARG A 97 -10.62 -15.12 8.55
N ARG A 98 -11.21 -13.97 8.23
CA ARG A 98 -11.69 -13.66 6.87
C ARG A 98 -10.48 -13.42 5.97
N LEU A 99 -10.18 -14.32 5.02
CA LEU A 99 -9.01 -14.19 4.11
C LEU A 99 -9.00 -12.85 3.36
N TRP A 100 -10.19 -12.31 3.06
CA TRP A 100 -10.39 -11.02 2.41
C TRP A 100 -9.89 -9.81 3.21
N PHE A 101 -9.62 -9.96 4.51
CA PHE A 101 -9.02 -8.92 5.33
C PHE A 101 -7.52 -8.72 5.03
N LEU A 102 -6.83 -9.72 4.45
CA LEU A 102 -5.40 -9.63 4.19
C LEU A 102 -4.97 -8.41 3.35
N PRO A 103 -5.62 -8.08 2.21
CA PRO A 103 -5.32 -6.85 1.48
C PRO A 103 -5.71 -5.59 2.26
N GLN A 104 -6.79 -5.63 3.06
CA GLN A 104 -7.26 -4.50 3.86
C GLN A 104 -6.29 -4.17 4.99
N ALA A 105 -5.66 -5.16 5.60
CA ALA A 105 -4.61 -5.00 6.61
C ALA A 105 -3.42 -4.15 6.10
N GLY A 106 -3.23 -4.10 4.77
CA GLY A 106 -2.26 -3.22 4.11
C GLY A 106 -2.50 -1.73 4.35
N ALA A 107 -3.71 -1.32 4.72
CA ALA A 107 -4.02 0.06 5.10
C ALA A 107 -3.40 0.47 6.45
N GLY A 108 -2.79 -0.47 7.17
CA GLY A 108 -2.11 -0.23 8.43
C GLY A 108 -3.07 -0.30 9.63
N PRO A 109 -2.75 0.42 10.73
CA PRO A 109 -3.52 0.35 11.97
C PRO A 109 -5.01 0.71 11.82
N ILE A 110 -5.34 1.55 10.83
CA ILE A 110 -6.74 1.97 10.60
C ILE A 110 -7.65 0.79 10.25
N ALA A 111 -7.15 -0.23 9.53
CA ALA A 111 -7.93 -1.41 9.17
C ALA A 111 -8.35 -2.24 10.39
N PHE A 112 -7.42 -2.37 11.35
CA PHE A 112 -7.69 -3.07 12.60
C PHE A 112 -8.63 -2.26 13.49
N ALA A 113 -8.44 -0.94 13.55
CA ALA A 113 -9.33 -0.06 14.29
C ALA A 113 -10.78 -0.14 13.76
N THR A 114 -10.96 -0.12 12.44
CA THR A 114 -12.31 -0.26 11.83
C THR A 114 -12.91 -1.64 12.05
N ALA A 115 -12.10 -2.71 11.98
CA ALA A 115 -12.60 -4.07 12.24
C ALA A 115 -13.06 -4.23 13.69
N ILE A 116 -12.24 -3.79 14.65
CA ILE A 116 -12.59 -3.82 16.08
C ILE A 116 -13.81 -2.95 16.34
N PHE A 117 -13.90 -1.78 15.71
CA PHE A 117 -15.06 -0.90 15.86
C PHE A 117 -16.33 -1.56 15.31
N GLY A 118 -16.26 -2.28 14.19
CA GLY A 118 -17.35 -3.09 13.67
C GLY A 118 -17.82 -4.14 14.67
N ASP A 119 -16.89 -4.91 15.21
CA ASP A 119 -17.18 -5.96 16.21
C ASP A 119 -17.77 -5.37 17.52
N VAL A 120 -17.39 -4.14 17.89
CA VAL A 120 -17.95 -3.46 19.09
C VAL A 120 -19.34 -2.88 18.83
N VAL A 121 -19.55 -2.27 17.66
CA VAL A 121 -20.85 -1.68 17.28
C VAL A 121 -21.91 -2.76 17.07
N ARG A 122 -21.49 -3.98 16.73
CA ARG A 122 -22.33 -5.17 16.66
C ARG A 122 -21.80 -6.24 17.60
N PRO A 123 -22.08 -6.14 18.91
CA PRO A 123 -21.99 -7.32 19.75
C PRO A 123 -22.97 -8.33 19.17
N ASP A 124 -22.50 -9.51 18.81
CA ASP A 124 -23.27 -10.62 18.22
C ASP A 124 -24.46 -11.00 19.13
N GLY A 125 -25.54 -10.22 19.06
CA GLY A 125 -26.78 -10.44 19.74
C GLY A 125 -27.61 -11.41 18.90
N GLU A 126 -28.10 -12.46 19.54
CA GLU A 126 -28.94 -13.50 18.95
C GLU A 126 -30.24 -12.94 18.31
N ASP A 127 -30.56 -11.67 18.58
CA ASP A 127 -31.77 -10.93 18.22
C ASP A 127 -31.80 -10.37 16.77
N ASP A 128 -30.67 -10.31 16.06
CA ASP A 128 -30.64 -9.78 14.67
C ASP A 128 -30.76 -10.88 13.61
N LEU A 129 -30.92 -12.15 14.02
CA LEU A 129 -30.90 -13.30 13.12
C LEU A 129 -32.33 -13.70 12.70
N ILE A 130 -32.73 -13.33 11.48
CA ILE A 130 -33.93 -13.89 10.86
C ILE A 130 -33.70 -15.38 10.67
N THR A 131 -34.54 -16.19 11.32
CA THR A 131 -34.54 -17.63 11.12
C THR A 131 -35.20 -17.92 9.78
N ILE A 132 -34.40 -18.28 8.78
CA ILE A 132 -34.89 -18.67 7.47
C ILE A 132 -34.83 -20.19 7.37
N THR A 133 -35.92 -20.80 6.95
CA THR A 133 -35.90 -22.20 6.55
C THR A 133 -35.16 -22.29 5.22
N MET A 134 -33.95 -22.88 5.25
CA MET A 134 -33.21 -23.15 4.02
C MET A 134 -34.01 -24.10 3.11
N PRO A 135 -33.71 -24.19 1.81
CA PRO A 135 -34.32 -25.17 0.91
C PRO A 135 -34.22 -26.63 1.40
N ASP A 136 -33.22 -26.92 2.24
CA ASP A 136 -33.01 -28.21 2.92
C ASP A 136 -33.82 -28.36 4.24
N LYS A 137 -34.81 -27.49 4.49
CA LYS A 137 -35.67 -27.47 5.70
C LYS A 137 -34.94 -27.30 7.05
N ARG A 138 -33.64 -27.00 7.04
CA ARG A 138 -32.90 -26.67 8.27
C ARG A 138 -33.13 -25.22 8.67
N PRO A 139 -33.25 -24.92 9.97
CA PRO A 139 -33.24 -23.55 10.45
C PRO A 139 -31.84 -22.96 10.21
N GLY A 140 -31.76 -21.96 9.35
CA GLY A 140 -30.59 -21.10 9.15
C GLY A 140 -30.84 -19.74 9.78
N LYS A 141 -29.80 -19.12 10.33
CA LYS A 141 -29.85 -17.79 10.96
C LYS A 141 -29.15 -16.78 10.04
N ILE A 142 -29.81 -15.70 9.59
CA ILE A 142 -29.22 -14.64 8.75
C ILE A 142 -29.43 -13.27 9.41
N SER A 143 -28.36 -12.47 9.55
CA SER A 143 -28.41 -11.16 10.23
C SER A 143 -29.16 -10.09 9.41
N ASP A 144 -30.15 -9.43 10.01
CA ASP A 144 -31.06 -8.42 9.43
C ASP A 144 -30.36 -7.10 9.10
N SER A 145 -29.27 -6.77 9.82
CA SER A 145 -28.52 -5.52 9.57
C SER A 145 -27.37 -5.64 8.55
N THR A 146 -27.21 -6.77 7.86
CA THR A 146 -26.17 -6.93 6.82
C THR A 146 -26.45 -5.99 5.65
N SER A 147 -25.47 -5.16 5.24
CA SER A 147 -25.64 -4.36 4.03
C SER A 147 -25.89 -5.29 2.83
N MET A 148 -26.88 -4.96 1.98
CA MET A 148 -27.31 -5.81 0.85
C MET A 148 -26.08 -6.31 0.08
N GLY A 149 -25.94 -7.64 -0.08
CA GLY A 149 -24.67 -8.30 -0.37
C GLY A 149 -23.81 -7.71 -1.49
N HIS A 150 -24.41 -7.14 -2.54
CA HIS A 150 -23.66 -6.46 -3.59
C HIS A 150 -22.92 -5.19 -3.10
N ALA A 151 -23.57 -4.38 -2.27
CA ALA A 151 -22.95 -3.15 -1.73
C ALA A 151 -21.80 -3.49 -0.77
N LEU A 152 -21.97 -4.52 0.07
CA LEU A 152 -20.92 -5.07 0.92
C LEU A 152 -19.70 -5.51 0.11
N ASP A 153 -19.91 -6.24 -0.98
CA ASP A 153 -18.84 -6.74 -1.84
C ASP A 153 -18.06 -5.58 -2.47
N PHE A 154 -18.75 -4.56 -2.97
CA PHE A 154 -18.09 -3.35 -3.49
C PHE A 154 -17.31 -2.63 -2.40
N GLY A 155 -17.89 -2.40 -1.22
CA GLY A 155 -17.20 -1.76 -0.09
C GLY A 155 -15.94 -2.50 0.33
N THR A 156 -16.03 -3.83 0.41
CA THR A 156 -14.91 -4.73 0.73
C THR A 156 -13.78 -4.57 -0.29
N LEU A 157 -14.12 -4.48 -1.59
CA LEU A 157 -13.15 -4.27 -2.66
C LEU A 157 -12.49 -2.88 -2.60
N PHE A 158 -13.25 -1.81 -2.34
CA PHE A 158 -12.70 -0.46 -2.19
C PHE A 158 -11.69 -0.38 -1.03
N CYS A 159 -12.04 -0.95 0.13
CA CYS A 159 -11.14 -1.01 1.29
C CYS A 159 -9.90 -1.88 1.00
N ALA A 160 -10.06 -2.98 0.27
CA ALA A 160 -8.93 -3.83 -0.13
C ALA A 160 -7.98 -3.11 -1.08
N LEU A 161 -8.51 -2.38 -2.08
CA LEU A 161 -7.72 -1.57 -3.01
C LEU A 161 -6.98 -0.44 -2.29
N ALA A 162 -7.63 0.22 -1.33
CA ALA A 162 -6.98 1.23 -0.50
C ALA A 162 -5.78 0.65 0.27
N GLY A 163 -5.94 -0.54 0.85
CA GLY A 163 -4.85 -1.23 1.57
C GLY A 163 -3.70 -1.66 0.65
N LEU A 164 -4.00 -2.22 -0.52
CA LEU A 164 -2.99 -2.58 -1.51
C LEU A 164 -2.25 -1.35 -2.06
N MET A 165 -2.97 -0.25 -2.29
CA MET A 165 -2.37 1.02 -2.69
C MET A 165 -1.42 1.56 -1.61
N ASN A 166 -1.79 1.46 -0.33
CA ASN A 166 -0.91 1.87 0.76
C ASN A 166 0.40 1.05 0.79
N ILE A 167 0.31 -0.27 0.61
CA ILE A 167 1.51 -1.15 0.50
C ILE A 167 2.39 -0.73 -0.69
N ALA A 168 1.80 -0.54 -1.88
CA ALA A 168 2.55 -0.17 -3.07
C ALA A 168 3.31 1.16 -2.88
N ILE A 169 2.68 2.12 -2.21
CA ILE A 169 3.26 3.43 -1.92
C ILE A 169 4.32 3.36 -0.83
N ALA A 170 4.10 2.57 0.22
CA ALA A 170 5.11 2.34 1.25
C ALA A 170 6.38 1.74 0.62
N LEU A 171 6.23 0.77 -0.28
CA LEU A 171 7.34 0.19 -1.05
C LEU A 171 8.03 1.21 -1.96
N ASP A 172 7.26 2.08 -2.66
CA ASP A 172 7.84 3.16 -3.46
C ASP A 172 8.64 4.14 -2.59
N ALA A 173 8.13 4.49 -1.40
CA ALA A 173 8.83 5.34 -0.45
C ALA A 173 10.11 4.67 0.09
N GLY A 174 10.08 3.36 0.35
CA GLY A 174 11.25 2.60 0.82
C GLY A 174 12.36 2.46 -0.20
N ARG A 175 12.04 2.47 -1.50
CA ARG A 175 13.05 2.45 -2.57
C ARG A 175 13.71 3.80 -2.82
N ARG A 176 13.21 4.89 -2.21
CA ARG A 176 13.75 6.24 -2.41
C ARG A 176 14.79 6.57 -1.36
N ASN A 177 15.93 7.08 -1.82
CA ASN A 177 17.01 7.49 -0.93
C ASN A 177 16.77 8.93 -0.42
N PRO A 178 16.66 9.16 0.91
CA PRO A 178 16.50 10.52 1.46
C PRO A 178 17.74 11.42 1.23
N ASP A 179 18.91 10.83 0.98
CA ASP A 179 20.17 11.56 0.85
C ASP A 179 20.34 12.27 -0.50
N ASP A 180 19.69 11.77 -1.56
CA ASP A 180 19.76 12.35 -2.92
C ASP A 180 19.28 13.82 -2.94
N ARG A 181 18.35 14.17 -2.04
CA ARG A 181 17.78 15.53 -1.98
C ARG A 181 18.50 16.45 -1.00
N ARG A 182 19.02 15.93 0.13
CA ARG A 182 19.88 16.71 1.05
C ARG A 182 21.14 17.25 0.36
N ARG A 183 21.63 16.55 -0.66
CA ARG A 183 22.73 17.00 -1.52
C ARG A 183 22.35 18.11 -2.51
N SER A 184 21.09 18.19 -2.92
CA SER A 184 20.62 19.24 -3.87
C SER A 184 20.35 20.60 -3.22
N SER A 185 20.23 20.63 -1.88
CA SER A 185 19.93 21.84 -1.10
C SER A 185 21.15 22.42 -0.35
N ARG A 186 22.34 21.87 -0.58
CA ARG A 186 23.64 22.40 -0.11
C ARG A 186 24.43 22.88 -1.30
#